data_AF-A0A1X7DRH4-F1
#
_entry.id   AF-A0A1X7DRH4-F1
#
_cell.length_a   1.000
_cell.length_b   1.000
_cell.length_c   1.000
_cell.angle_alpha   90.00
_cell.angle_beta   90.00
_cell.angle_gamma   90.00
#
_symmetry.space_group_name_H-M   'P 1'
#
loop_
_entity.id
_entity.type
_entity.pdbx_description
1 polymer ?
#
loop_
_entity_poly.entity_id
_entity_poly.type
_entity_poly.pdbx_seq_one_letter_code
_entity_poly.pdbx_strand_id
1 'polypeptide(L)'
;MASPHDTGDTEQPALFDVPPPPPAADPEEPAAPQPEQPTLFDAAPEPGPELTRDNAADTRSAPSRDRASEVAQTAGDDAAEPAATAATVPHGAARREVGAAPSWTAGERAAFDLETTGRDPQEARIVTASVVLVDATGTVTREWEWLADPGIEIPAEAAAVHGVTTERARAEGRPAAEVTAQLHDVLSGLWRAGIPVLAFNAAYDLTVLARESERHGLPAPAPMPVLDPFVLNKQVHRYRRGKRTLGALCEEYGVVLDAAHTSAADALATERLATALVERFAELERPAEELHELQIGWAAEQAASLQGYFRRRDPEAVVDGTWPVHPRPWDRSHP
;
A
#
# COMPACT_ATOMS: atom_id res chain seq x y z
N MET A 1 -95.97 -6.40 -11.25
CA MET A 1 -94.95 -5.81 -12.14
C MET A 1 -94.24 -4.71 -11.37
N ALA A 2 -92.90 -4.80 -11.30
CA ALA A 2 -91.90 -3.78 -10.96
C ALA A 2 -92.03 -2.93 -9.67
N SER A 3 -91.27 -3.34 -8.63
CA SER A 3 -90.23 -2.63 -7.83
C SER A 3 -89.82 -1.17 -8.17
N PRO A 4 -89.00 -0.46 -7.34
CA PRO A 4 -88.77 -0.52 -5.88
C PRO A 4 -88.40 0.82 -5.16
N HIS A 5 -88.19 0.73 -3.82
CA HIS A 5 -87.21 1.39 -2.90
C HIS A 5 -86.82 2.88 -3.05
N ASP A 6 -86.79 3.64 -1.93
CA ASP A 6 -85.63 3.72 -1.01
C ASP A 6 -85.89 4.74 0.14
N THR A 7 -85.48 4.40 1.36
CA THR A 7 -85.55 5.24 2.57
C THR A 7 -84.14 5.38 3.12
N GLY A 8 -83.67 6.62 3.20
CA GLY A 8 -82.33 6.97 3.64
C GLY A 8 -82.03 6.54 5.07
N ASP A 9 -80.75 6.23 5.29
CA ASP A 9 -80.12 6.21 6.60
C ASP A 9 -78.75 6.88 6.52
N THR A 10 -78.33 7.41 7.66
CA THR A 10 -77.31 8.44 7.85
C THR A 10 -75.94 7.82 8.13
N GLU A 11 -74.89 8.20 7.40
CA GLU A 11 -73.49 7.97 7.84
C GLU A 11 -72.58 9.19 7.59
N GLN A 12 -71.61 9.33 8.50
CA GLN A 12 -70.75 10.46 8.79
C GLN A 12 -69.72 10.78 7.68
N PRO A 13 -69.19 12.02 7.61
CA PRO A 13 -68.11 12.35 6.67
C PRO A 13 -66.76 11.85 7.19
N ALA A 14 -66.13 10.92 6.48
CA ALA A 14 -64.73 10.60 6.64
C ALA A 14 -63.87 11.70 5.98
N LEU A 15 -63.03 12.32 6.80
CA LEU A 15 -61.95 13.23 6.44
C LEU A 15 -60.85 12.45 5.70
N PHE A 16 -60.31 13.06 4.64
CA PHE A 16 -59.13 12.66 3.83
C PHE A 16 -59.35 11.68 2.66
N ASP A 17 -59.65 12.28 1.52
CA ASP A 17 -59.39 11.75 0.18
C ASP A 17 -57.87 11.83 -0.09
N VAL A 18 -57.20 10.71 -0.33
CA VAL A 18 -55.77 10.66 -0.68
C VAL A 18 -55.68 10.82 -2.21
N PRO A 19 -55.06 11.88 -2.74
CA PRO A 19 -54.92 12.01 -4.19
C PRO A 19 -54.00 10.90 -4.74
N PRO A 20 -54.25 10.42 -5.98
CA PRO A 20 -53.38 9.43 -6.61
C PRO A 20 -51.95 9.98 -6.76
N PRO A 21 -50.92 9.11 -6.68
CA PRO A 21 -49.54 9.54 -6.84
C PRO A 21 -49.33 10.18 -8.23
N PRO A 22 -48.46 11.20 -8.35
CA PRO A 22 -48.14 11.80 -9.63
C PRO A 22 -47.51 10.75 -10.56
N PRO A 23 -47.63 10.93 -11.89
CA PRO A 23 -46.95 10.05 -12.85
C PRO A 23 -45.43 10.07 -12.58
N ALA A 24 -44.80 8.91 -12.76
CA ALA A 24 -43.36 8.77 -12.63
C ALA A 24 -42.66 9.86 -13.46
N ALA A 25 -41.76 10.60 -12.82
CA ALA A 25 -40.89 11.53 -13.53
C ALA A 25 -40.07 10.74 -14.56
N ASP A 26 -39.90 11.31 -15.74
CA ASP A 26 -38.94 10.81 -16.73
C ASP A 26 -37.58 10.61 -16.06
N PRO A 27 -36.84 9.55 -16.41
CA PRO A 27 -35.53 9.32 -15.83
C PRO A 27 -34.66 10.56 -16.04
N GLU A 28 -34.19 11.16 -14.95
CA GLU A 28 -33.19 12.23 -15.00
C GLU A 28 -32.04 11.76 -15.87
N GLU A 29 -31.70 12.60 -16.85
CA GLU A 29 -30.50 12.45 -17.66
C GLU A 29 -29.30 12.29 -16.71
N PRO A 30 -28.46 11.26 -16.87
CA PRO A 30 -27.37 11.01 -15.95
C PRO A 30 -26.50 12.26 -15.85
N ALA A 31 -26.27 12.71 -14.61
CA ALA A 31 -25.39 13.84 -14.34
C ALA A 31 -24.07 13.64 -15.09
N ALA A 32 -23.64 14.69 -15.81
CA ALA A 32 -22.37 14.67 -16.52
C ALA A 32 -21.25 14.21 -15.57
N PRO A 33 -20.32 13.36 -16.04
CA PRO A 33 -19.26 12.83 -15.20
C PRO A 33 -18.50 14.00 -14.54
N GLN A 34 -18.39 13.93 -13.21
CA GLN A 34 -17.49 14.80 -12.46
C GLN A 34 -16.08 14.61 -13.04
N PRO A 35 -15.28 15.69 -13.22
CA PRO A 35 -13.93 15.55 -13.75
C PRO A 35 -13.12 14.60 -12.85
N GLU A 36 -12.55 13.56 -13.45
CA GLU A 36 -11.70 12.57 -12.79
C GLU A 36 -10.53 13.25 -12.07
N GLN A 37 -10.27 12.88 -10.82
CA GLN A 37 -9.08 13.35 -10.14
C GLN A 37 -7.85 12.70 -10.78
N PRO A 38 -6.83 13.47 -11.18
CA PRO A 38 -5.65 12.91 -11.82
C PRO A 38 -4.94 11.97 -10.85
N THR A 39 -4.77 10.72 -11.27
CA THR A 39 -4.04 9.74 -10.47
C THR A 39 -2.55 9.89 -10.74
N LEU A 40 -1.74 9.38 -9.81
CA LEU A 40 -0.28 9.31 -9.96
C LEU A 40 0.18 8.54 -11.21
N PHE A 41 -0.70 7.76 -11.83
CA PHE A 41 -0.43 6.93 -13.01
C PHE A 41 -0.55 7.68 -14.34
N ASP A 42 -1.16 8.87 -14.38
CA ASP A 42 -1.54 9.56 -15.62
C ASP A 42 -0.45 10.49 -16.21
N ALA A 43 0.69 10.64 -15.54
CA ALA A 43 1.76 11.52 -16.00
C ALA A 43 2.70 10.82 -17.00
N ALA A 44 2.46 10.99 -18.30
CA ALA A 44 3.45 10.70 -19.33
C ALA A 44 4.62 11.72 -19.27
N PRO A 45 5.89 11.30 -19.31
CA PRO A 45 7.01 12.22 -19.48
C PRO A 45 7.14 12.64 -20.95
N GLU A 46 7.12 13.95 -21.20
CA GLU A 46 7.55 14.51 -22.50
C GLU A 46 9.08 14.46 -22.63
N PRO A 47 9.62 14.29 -23.86
CA PRO A 47 11.05 14.15 -24.10
C PRO A 47 11.80 15.45 -23.80
N GLY A 48 12.91 15.33 -23.05
CA GLY A 48 13.84 16.43 -22.83
C GLY A 48 14.64 16.77 -24.10
N PRO A 49 15.25 17.97 -24.16
CA PRO A 49 15.93 18.44 -25.38
C PRO A 49 17.13 17.55 -25.74
N GLU A 50 17.25 17.21 -27.02
CA GLU A 50 18.39 16.51 -27.61
C GLU A 50 19.68 17.28 -27.34
N LEU A 51 20.59 16.66 -26.59
CA LEU A 51 21.99 17.03 -26.55
C LEU A 51 22.74 16.02 -27.42
N THR A 52 23.20 16.51 -28.57
CA THR A 52 24.13 15.82 -29.47
C THR A 52 25.38 15.40 -28.71
N ARG A 53 25.74 14.11 -28.79
CA ARG A 53 27.02 13.59 -28.33
C ARG A 53 27.80 13.05 -29.51
N ASP A 54 28.81 13.81 -29.89
CA ASP A 54 29.93 13.32 -30.68
C ASP A 54 30.97 12.63 -29.78
N ASN A 55 31.56 11.58 -30.35
CA ASN A 55 32.82 10.91 -30.00
C ASN A 55 32.89 10.08 -28.71
N ALA A 56 33.67 9.00 -28.63
CA ALA A 56 34.24 8.07 -29.59
C ALA A 56 34.85 6.94 -28.72
N ALA A 57 35.02 5.77 -29.32
CA ALA A 57 35.56 4.55 -28.73
C ALA A 57 36.95 4.72 -28.09
N ASP A 58 37.25 3.92 -27.06
CA ASP A 58 38.37 2.96 -27.13
C ASP A 58 38.25 1.88 -26.03
N THR A 59 39.10 0.87 -26.15
CA THR A 59 38.86 -0.54 -25.90
C THR A 59 39.84 -1.14 -24.88
N ARG A 60 39.54 -2.38 -24.45
CA ARG A 60 40.44 -3.47 -24.00
C ARG A 60 40.68 -3.73 -22.50
N SER A 61 40.19 -4.92 -22.12
CA SER A 61 40.92 -6.08 -21.58
C SER A 61 41.67 -6.01 -20.24
N ALA A 62 41.23 -6.86 -19.32
CA ALA A 62 41.98 -7.43 -18.18
C ALA A 62 43.11 -8.38 -18.66
N PRO A 63 44.05 -8.88 -17.82
CA PRO A 63 43.73 -9.87 -16.77
C PRO A 63 44.60 -9.93 -15.48
N SER A 64 44.04 -10.70 -14.53
CA SER A 64 44.48 -11.46 -13.33
C SER A 64 45.95 -11.89 -13.06
N ARG A 65 46.18 -12.20 -11.75
CA ARG A 65 47.17 -13.08 -11.03
C ARG A 65 48.10 -12.29 -10.07
N ASP A 66 48.53 -12.72 -8.87
CA ASP A 66 48.54 -14.00 -8.14
C ASP A 66 48.97 -13.76 -6.65
N ARG A 67 48.56 -14.65 -5.73
CA ARG A 67 49.18 -15.20 -4.46
C ARG A 67 49.89 -14.31 -3.41
N ALA A 68 49.49 -14.35 -2.12
CA ALA A 68 49.95 -15.19 -0.97
C ALA A 68 51.43 -14.97 -0.56
N SER A 69 51.88 -14.77 0.71
CA SER A 69 51.65 -15.53 1.97
C SER A 69 52.38 -14.92 3.20
N GLU A 70 51.82 -15.15 4.40
CA GLU A 70 52.35 -15.40 5.79
C GLU A 70 53.72 -14.89 6.32
N VAL A 71 53.81 -14.20 7.50
CA VAL A 71 53.88 -14.60 8.95
C VAL A 71 55.31 -14.63 9.53
N ALA A 72 55.54 -13.92 10.65
CA ALA A 72 56.34 -14.38 11.81
C ALA A 72 56.18 -13.46 13.05
N GLN A 73 55.91 -14.08 14.20
CA GLN A 73 55.85 -13.54 15.56
C GLN A 73 57.22 -13.60 16.25
N THR A 74 57.43 -12.75 17.28
CA THR A 74 58.18 -13.12 18.49
C THR A 74 57.59 -12.43 19.73
N ALA A 75 57.57 -13.18 20.83
CA ALA A 75 57.01 -12.87 22.14
C ALA A 75 58.09 -12.41 23.14
N GLY A 76 57.65 -11.87 24.28
CA GLY A 76 58.47 -11.65 25.48
C GLY A 76 57.61 -11.24 26.67
N ASP A 77 57.32 -12.21 27.56
CA ASP A 77 56.73 -12.04 28.90
C ASP A 77 57.77 -11.50 29.91
N ASP A 78 57.33 -10.77 30.94
CA ASP A 78 57.57 -11.17 32.35
C ASP A 78 56.86 -10.27 33.38
N ALA A 79 56.66 -10.83 34.57
CA ALA A 79 55.56 -10.57 35.49
C ALA A 79 55.86 -9.71 36.76
N ALA A 80 54.74 -9.31 37.38
CA ALA A 80 54.46 -9.25 38.83
C ALA A 80 54.72 -7.96 39.67
N GLU A 81 53.67 -7.71 40.46
CA GLU A 81 53.29 -6.63 41.40
C GLU A 81 53.99 -6.69 42.78
N PRO A 82 53.85 -5.65 43.67
CA PRO A 82 52.75 -5.66 44.66
C PRO A 82 52.13 -4.30 45.08
N ALA A 83 50.80 -4.36 45.27
CA ALA A 83 49.86 -3.69 46.20
C ALA A 83 50.21 -2.41 46.99
N ALA A 84 49.30 -1.42 46.91
CA ALA A 84 48.78 -0.66 48.06
C ALA A 84 47.38 -0.05 47.77
N THR A 85 46.49 -0.22 48.74
CA THR A 85 45.05 0.12 48.75
C THR A 85 44.75 1.63 48.86
N ALA A 86 43.82 2.13 48.04
CA ALA A 86 43.01 3.32 48.34
C ALA A 86 41.61 3.17 47.75
N ALA A 87 40.59 3.29 48.60
CA ALA A 87 39.18 3.13 48.26
C ALA A 87 38.73 4.20 47.24
N THR A 88 38.29 3.75 46.06
CA THR A 88 37.60 4.58 45.06
C THR A 88 36.17 4.07 44.94
N VAL A 89 35.23 4.99 45.11
CA VAL A 89 33.78 4.77 44.97
C VAL A 89 33.50 4.36 43.51
N PRO A 90 32.81 3.22 43.24
CA PRO A 90 32.59 2.82 41.86
C PRO A 90 31.53 3.71 41.20
N HIS A 91 32.02 4.59 40.33
CA HIS A 91 31.27 5.14 39.21
C HIS A 91 31.04 4.00 38.21
N GLY A 92 29.81 3.50 38.12
CA GLY A 92 29.54 2.30 37.32
C GLY A 92 28.06 2.01 37.12
N ALA A 93 27.25 3.03 36.79
CA ALA A 93 26.05 2.76 36.01
C ALA A 93 26.52 2.54 34.58
N ALA A 94 26.78 1.29 34.22
CA ALA A 94 26.93 0.89 32.83
C ALA A 94 25.70 1.45 32.10
N ARG A 95 25.90 2.47 31.25
CA ARG A 95 24.94 2.72 30.18
C ARG A 95 24.87 1.39 29.45
N ARG A 96 23.72 0.74 29.47
CA ARG A 96 23.42 -0.24 28.43
C ARG A 96 23.64 0.52 27.13
N GLU A 97 24.68 0.17 26.38
CA GLU A 97 24.68 0.43 24.96
C GLU A 97 23.41 -0.24 24.45
N VAL A 98 22.39 0.56 24.19
CA VAL A 98 21.24 0.13 23.43
C VAL A 98 21.83 -0.11 22.05
N GLY A 99 22.17 -1.37 21.75
CA GLY A 99 22.54 -1.75 20.38
C GLY A 99 21.43 -1.25 19.46
N ALA A 100 21.81 -0.63 18.33
CA ALA A 100 20.84 -0.18 17.35
C ALA A 100 19.87 -1.33 17.05
N ALA A 101 18.56 -1.05 17.08
CA ALA A 101 17.57 -2.05 16.74
C ALA A 101 17.88 -2.61 15.34
N PRO A 102 17.70 -3.93 15.12
CA PRO A 102 18.08 -4.55 13.87
C PRO A 102 17.27 -3.98 12.69
N SER A 103 17.84 -4.04 11.49
CA SER A 103 17.16 -3.67 10.25
C SER A 103 15.87 -4.48 10.07
N TRP A 104 14.87 -3.91 9.40
CA TRP A 104 13.60 -4.57 9.07
C TRP A 104 13.77 -5.88 8.28
N THR A 105 14.90 -6.08 7.60
CA THR A 105 15.23 -7.32 6.88
C THR A 105 15.74 -8.46 7.77
N ALA A 106 16.10 -8.18 9.02
CA ALA A 106 16.71 -9.17 9.93
C ALA A 106 15.71 -10.19 10.51
N GLY A 107 14.40 -9.96 10.32
CA GLY A 107 13.33 -10.78 10.86
C GLY A 107 12.30 -11.20 9.80
N GLU A 108 11.20 -11.78 10.29
CA GLU A 108 10.03 -12.02 9.45
C GLU A 108 9.43 -10.70 8.98
N ARG A 109 8.86 -10.74 7.76
CA ARG A 109 8.13 -9.62 7.16
C ARG A 109 7.04 -10.18 6.25
N ALA A 110 5.95 -9.44 6.11
CA ALA A 110 4.88 -9.83 5.21
C ALA A 110 4.74 -8.81 4.10
N ALA A 111 4.30 -9.22 2.91
CA ALA A 111 3.77 -8.31 1.91
C ALA A 111 2.29 -8.61 1.69
N PHE A 112 1.52 -7.59 1.37
CA PHE A 112 0.11 -7.73 1.03
C PHE A 112 -0.24 -6.86 -0.17
N ASP A 113 -1.26 -7.30 -0.90
CA ASP A 113 -1.74 -6.66 -2.12
C ASP A 113 -3.23 -6.94 -2.31
N LEU A 114 -3.96 -6.00 -2.92
CA LEU A 114 -5.37 -6.13 -3.25
C LEU A 114 -5.62 -5.95 -4.75
N GLU A 115 -6.47 -6.81 -5.30
CA GLU A 115 -7.17 -6.49 -6.55
C GLU A 115 -8.55 -5.98 -6.21
N THR A 116 -8.98 -4.91 -6.87
CA THR A 116 -10.17 -4.17 -6.48
C THR A 116 -11.04 -3.76 -7.66
N THR A 117 -12.28 -3.38 -7.39
CA THR A 117 -13.25 -3.00 -8.42
C THR A 117 -13.01 -1.63 -9.06
N GLY A 118 -11.98 -0.87 -8.68
CA GLY A 118 -11.80 0.50 -9.16
C GLY A 118 -10.44 1.09 -8.81
N ARG A 119 -10.28 2.40 -9.04
CA ARG A 119 -9.05 3.16 -8.71
C ARG A 119 -9.24 4.17 -7.58
N ASP A 120 -10.48 4.43 -7.17
CA ASP A 120 -10.76 5.28 -6.02
C ASP A 120 -10.79 4.41 -4.76
N PRO A 121 -9.80 4.53 -3.86
CA PRO A 121 -9.75 3.69 -2.66
C PRO A 121 -10.86 3.99 -1.66
N GLN A 122 -11.59 5.11 -1.79
CA GLN A 122 -12.72 5.44 -0.94
C GLN A 122 -13.97 4.60 -1.30
N GLU A 123 -14.08 4.21 -2.57
CA GLU A 123 -15.26 3.58 -3.14
C GLU A 123 -15.02 2.18 -3.71
N ALA A 124 -13.78 1.75 -3.90
CA ALA A 124 -13.45 0.41 -4.38
C ALA A 124 -13.91 -0.70 -3.41
N ARG A 125 -14.13 -1.91 -3.94
CA ARG A 125 -14.36 -3.14 -3.17
C ARG A 125 -13.22 -4.11 -3.40
N ILE A 126 -12.90 -4.91 -2.38
CA ILE A 126 -11.94 -6.00 -2.48
C ILE A 126 -12.49 -7.08 -3.41
N VAL A 127 -11.69 -7.49 -4.40
CA VAL A 127 -11.96 -8.62 -5.29
C VAL A 127 -11.05 -9.79 -4.92
N THR A 128 -9.74 -9.57 -4.89
CA THR A 128 -8.79 -10.52 -4.28
C THR A 128 -7.93 -9.82 -3.25
N ALA A 129 -7.40 -10.61 -2.33
CA ALA A 129 -6.39 -10.16 -1.40
C ALA A 129 -5.35 -11.27 -1.24
N SER A 130 -4.09 -10.88 -1.10
CA SER A 130 -3.01 -11.81 -0.79
C SER A 130 -2.15 -11.25 0.34
N VAL A 131 -1.67 -12.15 1.20
CA VAL A 131 -0.64 -11.86 2.20
C VAL A 131 0.42 -12.96 2.10
N VAL A 132 1.68 -12.56 1.92
CA VAL A 132 2.82 -13.48 1.83
C VAL A 132 3.77 -13.17 2.98
N LEU A 133 3.96 -14.12 3.89
CA LEU A 133 4.93 -14.03 4.98
C LEU A 133 6.24 -14.69 4.55
N VAL A 134 7.35 -13.97 4.74
CA VAL A 134 8.70 -14.48 4.49
C VAL A 134 9.54 -14.39 5.75
N ASP A 135 10.49 -15.33 5.88
CA ASP A 135 11.49 -15.28 6.94
C ASP A 135 12.64 -14.28 6.64
N ALA A 136 13.62 -14.22 7.54
CA ALA A 136 14.78 -13.35 7.38
C ALA A 136 15.64 -13.69 6.14
N THR A 137 15.57 -14.92 5.63
CA THR A 137 16.25 -15.32 4.38
C THR A 137 15.45 -14.92 3.14
N GLY A 138 14.22 -14.44 3.33
CA GLY A 138 13.27 -14.18 2.29
C GLY A 138 12.60 -15.46 1.78
N THR A 139 12.64 -16.58 2.51
CA THR A 139 11.88 -17.78 2.12
C THR A 139 10.42 -17.61 2.52
N VAL A 140 9.48 -17.91 1.62
CA VAL A 140 8.04 -17.88 1.92
C VAL A 140 7.74 -18.95 2.96
N THR A 141 7.26 -18.53 4.14
CA THR A 141 6.88 -19.43 5.23
C THR A 141 5.37 -19.64 5.29
N ARG A 142 4.59 -18.67 4.80
CA ARG A 142 3.14 -18.75 4.75
C ARG A 142 2.56 -17.83 3.70
N GLU A 143 1.42 -18.24 3.16
CA GLU A 143 0.65 -17.47 2.19
C GLU A 143 -0.83 -17.58 2.54
N TRP A 144 -1.53 -16.47 2.36
CA TRP A 144 -2.99 -16.40 2.42
C TRP A 144 -3.49 -15.73 1.16
N GLU A 145 -4.52 -16.32 0.57
CA GLU A 145 -5.21 -15.76 -0.60
C GLU A 145 -6.71 -15.80 -0.36
N TRP A 146 -7.38 -14.73 -0.79
CA TRP A 146 -8.83 -14.62 -0.75
C TRP A 146 -9.37 -14.18 -2.10
N LEU A 147 -10.52 -14.75 -2.46
CA LEU A 147 -11.40 -14.25 -3.51
C LEU A 147 -12.71 -13.84 -2.84
N ALA A 148 -13.13 -12.59 -3.04
CA ALA A 148 -14.37 -12.04 -2.54
C ALA A 148 -15.40 -11.93 -3.67
N ASP A 149 -16.67 -12.18 -3.35
CA ASP A 149 -17.78 -11.58 -4.08
C ASP A 149 -17.97 -10.15 -3.53
N PRO A 150 -17.63 -9.09 -4.30
CA PRO A 150 -17.69 -7.71 -3.83
C PRO A 150 -19.14 -7.20 -3.67
N GLY A 151 -20.15 -7.98 -4.05
CA GLY A 151 -21.57 -7.60 -3.98
C GLY A 151 -21.99 -6.54 -5.00
N ILE A 152 -21.07 -6.12 -5.87
CA ILE A 152 -21.29 -5.21 -6.99
C ILE A 152 -20.73 -5.81 -8.28
N GLU A 153 -20.99 -5.17 -9.42
CA GLU A 153 -20.33 -5.55 -10.68
C GLU A 153 -18.87 -5.10 -10.67
N ILE A 154 -17.97 -5.99 -11.09
CA ILE A 154 -16.56 -5.67 -11.33
C ILE A 154 -16.47 -5.03 -12.72
N PRO A 155 -16.02 -3.76 -12.84
CA PRO A 155 -15.87 -3.10 -14.13
C PRO A 155 -14.97 -3.88 -15.08
N ALA A 156 -15.30 -3.86 -16.37
CA ALA A 156 -14.57 -4.61 -17.38
C ALA A 156 -13.09 -4.21 -17.46
N GLU A 157 -12.74 -2.93 -17.25
CA GLU A 157 -11.33 -2.52 -17.20
C GLU A 157 -10.56 -3.12 -16.01
N ALA A 158 -11.19 -3.27 -14.84
CA ALA A 158 -10.56 -3.88 -13.67
C ALA A 158 -10.36 -5.37 -13.92
N ALA A 159 -11.41 -6.06 -14.38
CA ALA A 159 -11.34 -7.47 -14.75
C ALA A 159 -10.31 -7.76 -15.86
N ALA A 160 -10.11 -6.84 -16.80
CA ALA A 160 -9.09 -6.96 -17.83
C ALA A 160 -7.65 -6.82 -17.30
N VAL A 161 -7.47 -6.09 -16.18
CA VAL A 161 -6.17 -5.99 -15.50
C VAL A 161 -5.89 -7.25 -14.69
N HIS A 162 -6.76 -7.59 -13.73
CA HIS A 162 -6.49 -8.64 -12.74
C HIS A 162 -7.11 -10.01 -13.04
N GLY A 163 -7.82 -10.15 -14.17
CA GLY A 163 -8.32 -11.44 -14.66
C GLY A 163 -9.48 -12.06 -13.88
N VAL A 164 -10.14 -11.31 -12.98
CA VAL A 164 -11.31 -11.81 -12.22
C VAL A 164 -12.57 -11.12 -12.72
N THR A 165 -13.47 -11.89 -13.34
CA THR A 165 -14.76 -11.36 -13.80
C THR A 165 -15.80 -11.38 -12.68
N THR A 166 -16.86 -10.59 -12.85
CA THR A 166 -18.02 -10.58 -11.94
C THR A 166 -18.62 -11.99 -11.78
N GLU A 167 -18.73 -12.75 -12.87
CA GLU A 167 -19.27 -14.11 -12.84
C GLU A 167 -18.41 -15.04 -12.00
N ARG A 168 -17.07 -14.96 -12.17
CA ARG A 168 -16.13 -15.76 -11.38
C ARG A 168 -16.19 -15.38 -9.91
N ALA A 169 -16.13 -14.09 -9.59
CA ALA A 169 -16.18 -13.60 -8.21
C ALA A 169 -17.47 -14.04 -7.49
N ARG A 170 -18.63 -13.98 -8.17
CA ARG A 170 -19.90 -14.44 -7.59
C ARG A 170 -20.00 -15.96 -7.44
N ALA A 171 -19.39 -16.72 -8.35
CA ALA A 171 -19.47 -18.17 -8.34
C ALA A 171 -18.49 -18.82 -7.35
N GLU A 172 -17.28 -18.26 -7.24
CA GLU A 172 -16.16 -18.84 -6.50
C GLU A 172 -15.77 -18.04 -5.24
N GLY A 173 -16.14 -16.77 -5.19
CA GLY A 173 -15.78 -15.86 -4.12
C GLY A 173 -16.60 -16.07 -2.85
N ARG A 174 -16.00 -15.67 -1.73
CA ARG A 174 -16.63 -15.66 -0.41
C ARG A 174 -17.28 -14.31 -0.14
N PRO A 175 -18.22 -14.21 0.81
CA PRO A 175 -18.82 -12.92 1.17
C PRO A 175 -17.75 -11.88 1.54
N ALA A 176 -17.81 -10.68 0.96
CA ALA A 176 -16.84 -9.61 1.18
C ALA A 176 -16.60 -9.30 2.68
N ALA A 177 -17.65 -9.36 3.51
CA ALA A 177 -17.53 -9.17 4.95
C ALA A 177 -16.62 -10.21 5.62
N GLU A 178 -16.71 -11.48 5.19
CA GLU A 178 -15.90 -12.57 5.73
C GLU A 178 -14.44 -12.45 5.28
N VAL A 179 -14.23 -12.13 3.99
CA VAL A 179 -12.88 -11.89 3.45
C VAL A 179 -12.22 -10.71 4.16
N THR A 180 -12.93 -9.59 4.30
CA THR A 180 -12.43 -8.39 4.98
C THR A 180 -12.07 -8.68 6.43
N ALA A 181 -12.94 -9.38 7.17
CA ALA A 181 -12.67 -9.75 8.57
C ALA A 181 -11.40 -10.61 8.70
N GLN A 182 -11.25 -11.62 7.84
CA GLN A 182 -10.07 -12.49 7.89
C GLN A 182 -8.78 -11.75 7.51
N LEU A 183 -8.82 -10.92 6.47
CA LEU A 183 -7.68 -10.10 6.08
C LEU A 183 -7.30 -9.13 7.19
N HIS A 184 -8.28 -8.44 7.78
CA HIS A 184 -8.09 -7.54 8.91
C HIS A 184 -7.42 -8.25 10.09
N ASP A 185 -7.89 -9.45 10.44
CA ASP A 185 -7.34 -10.24 11.54
C ASP A 185 -5.89 -10.68 11.28
N VAL A 186 -5.58 -11.10 10.05
CA VAL A 186 -4.21 -11.48 9.66
C VAL A 186 -3.28 -10.28 9.78
N LEU A 187 -3.60 -9.15 9.15
CA LEU A 187 -2.75 -7.95 9.18
C LEU A 187 -2.60 -7.39 10.59
N SER A 188 -3.69 -7.32 11.35
CA SER A 188 -3.66 -6.88 12.75
C SER A 188 -2.87 -7.84 13.65
N GLY A 189 -2.86 -9.13 13.35
CA GLY A 189 -2.02 -10.11 14.00
C GLY A 189 -0.53 -9.86 13.76
N LEU A 190 -0.16 -9.60 12.50
CA LEU A 190 1.22 -9.30 12.10
C LEU A 190 1.74 -8.02 12.76
N TRP A 191 0.96 -6.93 12.71
CA TRP A 191 1.32 -5.66 13.35
C TRP A 191 1.46 -5.79 14.87
N ARG A 192 0.54 -6.50 15.54
CA ARG A 192 0.67 -6.77 16.99
C ARG A 192 1.91 -7.58 17.35
N ALA A 193 2.41 -8.39 16.42
CA ALA A 193 3.67 -9.13 16.58
C ALA A 193 4.91 -8.31 16.21
N GLY A 194 4.75 -7.05 15.78
CA GLY A 194 5.85 -6.19 15.32
C GLY A 194 6.39 -6.58 13.94
N ILE A 195 5.69 -7.43 13.18
CA ILE A 195 6.10 -7.86 11.85
C ILE A 195 5.75 -6.75 10.85
N PRO A 196 6.72 -6.20 10.11
CA PRO A 196 6.44 -5.20 9.10
C PRO A 196 5.62 -5.78 7.94
N VAL A 197 4.66 -4.99 7.49
CA VAL A 197 3.82 -5.29 6.35
C VAL A 197 4.21 -4.37 5.19
N LEU A 198 4.53 -4.96 4.04
CA LEU A 198 4.89 -4.26 2.83
C LEU A 198 3.71 -4.19 1.86
N ALA A 199 3.49 -3.04 1.22
CA ALA A 199 2.54 -2.89 0.12
C ALA A 199 3.05 -1.82 -0.85
N PHE A 200 2.92 -2.06 -2.15
CA PHE A 200 3.36 -1.11 -3.16
C PHE A 200 2.28 -0.06 -3.38
N ASN A 201 2.57 1.21 -3.06
CA ASN A 201 1.55 2.26 -2.96
C ASN A 201 0.51 1.94 -1.86
N ALA A 202 1.01 1.61 -0.67
CA ALA A 202 0.24 1.14 0.50
C ALA A 202 -0.96 2.03 0.88
N ALA A 203 -0.89 3.33 0.56
CA ALA A 203 -1.98 4.27 0.78
C ALA A 203 -3.29 3.84 0.10
N TYR A 204 -3.19 3.20 -1.06
CA TYR A 204 -4.35 2.67 -1.76
C TYR A 204 -4.97 1.49 -1.00
N ASP A 205 -4.21 0.41 -0.84
CA ASP A 205 -4.73 -0.86 -0.31
C ASP A 205 -5.21 -0.74 1.14
N LEU A 206 -4.47 -0.01 1.97
CA LEU A 206 -4.85 0.20 3.37
C LEU A 206 -6.06 1.12 3.51
N THR A 207 -6.27 2.03 2.57
CA THR A 207 -7.51 2.83 2.52
C THR A 207 -8.68 1.96 2.12
N VAL A 208 -8.56 1.12 1.08
CA VAL A 208 -9.61 0.17 0.69
C VAL A 208 -9.98 -0.76 1.85
N LEU A 209 -8.97 -1.32 2.54
CA LEU A 209 -9.20 -2.13 3.74
C LEU A 209 -9.92 -1.35 4.84
N ALA A 210 -9.56 -0.09 5.07
CA ALA A 210 -10.22 0.75 6.07
C ALA A 210 -11.69 1.01 5.70
N ARG A 211 -12.00 1.26 4.42
CA ARG A 211 -13.38 1.47 3.96
C ARG A 211 -14.21 0.19 3.99
N GLU A 212 -13.64 -0.95 3.62
CA GLU A 212 -14.33 -2.23 3.75
C GLU A 212 -14.53 -2.61 5.21
N SER A 213 -13.55 -2.34 6.09
CA SER A 213 -13.70 -2.55 7.53
C SER A 213 -14.87 -1.73 8.08
N GLU A 214 -14.94 -0.44 7.73
CA GLU A 214 -16.06 0.43 8.09
C GLU A 214 -17.40 -0.11 7.56
N ARG A 215 -17.45 -0.51 6.28
CA ARG A 215 -18.67 -1.03 5.62
C ARG A 215 -19.24 -2.26 6.34
N HIS A 216 -18.37 -3.10 6.87
CA HIS A 216 -18.74 -4.36 7.52
C HIS A 216 -18.75 -4.26 9.06
N GLY A 217 -18.64 -3.06 9.62
CA GLY A 217 -18.71 -2.83 11.07
C GLY A 217 -17.50 -3.35 11.86
N LEU A 218 -16.36 -3.50 11.19
CA LEU A 218 -15.09 -3.92 11.78
C LEU A 218 -14.32 -2.70 12.34
N PRO A 219 -13.40 -2.91 13.31
CA PRO A 219 -12.50 -1.85 13.76
C PRO A 219 -11.69 -1.25 12.61
N ALA A 220 -11.38 0.04 12.70
CA ALA A 220 -10.44 0.66 11.78
C ALA A 220 -9.06 -0.02 11.91
N PRO A 221 -8.37 -0.35 10.81
CA PRO A 221 -7.01 -0.86 10.88
C PRO A 221 -6.09 0.21 11.50
N ALA A 222 -5.12 -0.23 12.29
CA ALA A 222 -4.06 0.60 12.85
C ALA A 222 -2.70 0.15 12.27
N PRO A 223 -2.44 0.45 10.98
CA PRO A 223 -1.33 -0.13 10.24
C PRO A 223 0.03 0.39 10.73
N MET A 224 0.78 -0.42 11.48
CA MET A 224 2.15 -0.12 11.91
C MET A 224 2.89 -1.38 12.38
N PRO A 225 4.13 -1.65 11.92
CA PRO A 225 4.88 -0.91 10.90
C PRO A 225 4.48 -1.30 9.46
N VAL A 226 4.55 -0.31 8.56
CA VAL A 226 4.30 -0.45 7.11
C VAL A 226 5.50 0.06 6.34
N LEU A 227 5.91 -0.66 5.29
CA LEU A 227 6.93 -0.23 4.34
C LEU A 227 6.36 -0.21 2.92
N ASP A 228 6.52 0.91 2.23
CA ASP A 228 5.97 1.14 0.90
C ASP A 228 7.11 1.35 -0.11
N PRO A 229 7.47 0.32 -0.89
CA PRO A 229 8.58 0.42 -1.84
C PRO A 229 8.41 1.55 -2.86
N PHE A 230 7.19 2.00 -3.14
CA PHE A 230 6.96 3.17 -3.99
C PHE A 230 7.48 4.44 -3.32
N VAL A 231 7.11 4.69 -2.06
CA VAL A 231 7.56 5.87 -1.28
C VAL A 231 9.06 5.80 -1.03
N LEU A 232 9.57 4.62 -0.63
CA LEU A 232 11.00 4.38 -0.39
C LEU A 232 11.83 4.67 -1.65
N ASN A 233 11.46 4.06 -2.78
CA ASN A 233 12.16 4.24 -4.05
C ASN A 233 12.13 5.71 -4.51
N LYS A 234 11.01 6.42 -4.31
CA LYS A 234 10.88 7.85 -4.67
C LYS A 234 11.74 8.74 -3.79
N GLN A 235 11.98 8.35 -2.54
CA GLN A 235 12.91 9.04 -1.66
C GLN A 235 14.37 8.83 -2.09
N VAL A 236 14.83 7.58 -2.16
CA VAL A 236 16.27 7.27 -2.34
C VAL A 236 16.74 7.41 -3.79
N HIS A 237 15.83 7.32 -4.76
CA HIS A 237 16.15 7.42 -6.18
C HIS A 237 15.33 8.52 -6.87
N ARG A 238 15.31 9.72 -6.30
CA ARG A 238 14.42 10.84 -6.70
C ARG A 238 14.46 11.20 -8.19
N TYR A 239 15.66 11.37 -8.76
CA TYR A 239 15.88 11.83 -10.14
C TYR A 239 16.11 10.68 -11.12
N ARG A 240 15.14 9.77 -11.25
CA ARG A 240 15.17 8.68 -12.23
C ARG A 240 14.32 8.96 -13.46
N ARG A 241 14.61 8.27 -14.56
CA ARG A 241 13.78 8.23 -15.77
C ARG A 241 12.82 7.03 -15.70
N GLY A 242 11.75 7.07 -16.49
CA GLY A 242 10.81 5.97 -16.61
C GLY A 242 9.69 5.96 -15.56
N LYS A 243 8.73 5.04 -15.73
CA LYS A 243 7.57 4.88 -14.84
C LYS A 243 7.98 4.26 -13.50
N ARG A 244 7.25 4.57 -12.43
CA ARG A 244 7.38 3.92 -11.10
C ARG A 244 6.19 3.00 -10.83
N THR A 245 5.85 2.16 -11.80
CA THR A 245 4.94 1.04 -11.55
C THR A 245 5.74 -0.12 -10.96
N LEU A 246 5.08 -1.04 -10.24
CA LEU A 246 5.73 -2.22 -9.66
C LEU A 246 6.54 -2.96 -10.73
N GLY A 247 5.92 -3.33 -11.85
CA GLY A 247 6.61 -4.02 -12.95
C GLY A 247 7.83 -3.28 -13.51
N ALA A 248 7.77 -1.95 -13.67
CA ALA A 248 8.91 -1.17 -14.18
C ALA A 248 10.08 -1.12 -13.18
N LEU A 249 9.77 -1.11 -11.88
CA LEU A 249 10.80 -1.18 -10.85
C LEU A 249 11.33 -2.60 -10.68
N CYS A 250 10.49 -3.62 -10.76
CA CYS A 250 10.94 -5.01 -10.74
C CYS A 250 11.94 -5.27 -11.88
N GLU A 251 11.64 -4.82 -13.10
CA GLU A 251 12.57 -4.88 -14.23
C GLU A 251 13.89 -4.15 -13.95
N GLU A 252 13.83 -2.92 -13.43
CA GLU A 252 15.02 -2.10 -13.14
C GLU A 252 15.93 -2.73 -12.05
N TYR A 253 15.32 -3.35 -11.05
CA TYR A 253 16.01 -3.90 -9.88
C TYR A 253 16.26 -5.42 -9.97
N GLY A 254 15.96 -6.05 -11.11
CA GLY A 254 16.22 -7.47 -11.36
C GLY A 254 15.32 -8.43 -10.56
N VAL A 255 14.14 -7.96 -10.16
CA VAL A 255 13.11 -8.78 -9.50
C VAL A 255 12.24 -9.42 -10.56
N VAL A 256 12.11 -10.74 -10.51
CA VAL A 256 11.24 -11.50 -11.42
C VAL A 256 9.79 -11.31 -10.98
N LEU A 257 8.95 -10.87 -11.92
CA LEU A 257 7.50 -10.77 -11.76
C LEU A 257 6.85 -11.84 -12.66
N ASP A 258 6.78 -13.06 -12.15
CA ASP A 258 6.11 -14.18 -12.83
C ASP A 258 4.60 -14.05 -12.64
N ALA A 259 3.81 -14.15 -13.72
CA ALA A 259 2.35 -13.98 -13.71
C ALA A 259 1.89 -12.61 -13.16
N ALA A 260 2.34 -11.52 -13.78
CA ALA A 260 1.83 -10.18 -13.53
C ALA A 260 0.29 -10.17 -13.46
N HIS A 261 -0.26 -9.46 -12.47
CA HIS A 261 -1.70 -9.28 -12.21
C HIS A 261 -2.39 -10.40 -11.40
N THR A 262 -1.65 -11.09 -10.54
CA THR A 262 -2.26 -11.79 -9.40
C THR A 262 -1.78 -11.12 -8.11
N SER A 263 -2.67 -10.93 -7.15
CA SER A 263 -2.31 -10.27 -5.89
C SER A 263 -1.18 -10.99 -5.14
N ALA A 264 -1.06 -12.31 -5.27
CA ALA A 264 0.02 -13.09 -4.66
C ALA A 264 1.39 -12.78 -5.28
N ALA A 265 1.46 -12.76 -6.62
CA ALA A 265 2.69 -12.43 -7.34
C ALA A 265 3.12 -10.99 -7.07
N ASP A 266 2.18 -10.05 -7.06
CA ASP A 266 2.45 -8.63 -6.84
C ASP A 266 2.87 -8.36 -5.38
N ALA A 267 2.26 -9.04 -4.40
CA ALA A 267 2.70 -9.01 -3.00
C ALA A 267 4.15 -9.53 -2.84
N LEU A 268 4.47 -10.71 -3.38
CA LEU A 268 5.83 -11.25 -3.30
C LEU A 268 6.84 -10.35 -4.02
N ALA A 269 6.51 -9.83 -5.20
CA ALA A 269 7.36 -8.91 -5.94
C ALA A 269 7.60 -7.60 -5.18
N THR A 270 6.59 -7.11 -4.46
CA THR A 270 6.71 -5.94 -3.57
C THR A 270 7.74 -6.18 -2.47
N GLU A 271 7.71 -7.35 -1.81
CA GLU A 271 8.71 -7.74 -0.82
C GLU A 271 10.12 -7.76 -1.44
N ARG A 272 10.27 -8.45 -2.57
CA ARG A 272 11.56 -8.58 -3.27
C ARG A 272 12.11 -7.25 -3.72
N LEU A 273 11.26 -6.36 -4.22
CA LEU A 273 11.64 -5.01 -4.61
C LEU A 273 12.15 -4.22 -3.39
N ALA A 274 11.46 -4.28 -2.26
CA ALA A 274 11.91 -3.63 -1.03
C ALA A 274 13.30 -4.14 -0.60
N THR A 275 13.51 -5.46 -0.67
CA THR A 275 14.79 -6.09 -0.34
C THR A 275 15.90 -5.64 -1.30
N ALA A 276 15.64 -5.60 -2.61
CA ALA A 276 16.59 -5.09 -3.59
C ALA A 276 16.89 -3.58 -3.41
N LEU A 277 15.92 -2.80 -2.92
CA LEU A 277 16.14 -1.38 -2.61
C LEU A 277 17.10 -1.21 -1.44
N VAL A 278 16.93 -1.95 -0.34
CA VAL A 278 17.83 -1.81 0.82
C VAL A 278 19.24 -2.32 0.55
N GLU A 279 19.40 -3.35 -0.28
CA GLU A 279 20.71 -3.82 -0.74
C GLU A 279 21.47 -2.74 -1.53
N ARG A 280 20.75 -1.88 -2.26
CA ARG A 280 21.34 -0.82 -3.08
C ARG A 280 21.48 0.51 -2.35
N PHE A 281 20.60 0.80 -1.39
CA PHE A 281 20.52 2.08 -0.69
C PHE A 281 20.58 1.84 0.82
N ALA A 282 21.78 1.95 1.40
CA ALA A 282 22.03 1.72 2.82
C ALA A 282 21.22 2.64 3.74
N GLU A 283 20.71 3.78 3.24
CA GLU A 283 19.80 4.64 3.99
C GLU A 283 18.48 3.96 4.37
N LEU A 284 18.12 2.86 3.70
CA LEU A 284 16.95 2.03 3.99
C LEU A 284 17.23 0.88 4.98
N GLU A 285 18.47 0.69 5.42
CA GLU A 285 18.84 -0.36 6.37
C GLU A 285 18.59 0.12 7.81
N ARG A 286 17.32 0.05 8.23
CA ARG A 286 16.84 0.65 9.48
C ARG A 286 15.73 -0.19 10.12
N PRO A 287 15.40 0.01 11.41
CA PRO A 287 14.21 -0.58 12.02
C PRO A 287 12.93 -0.22 11.25
N ALA A 288 11.98 -1.15 11.17
CA ALA A 288 10.75 -0.95 10.38
C ALA A 288 9.88 0.21 10.89
N GLU A 289 9.78 0.38 12.21
CA GLU A 289 9.02 1.48 12.83
C GLU A 289 9.62 2.84 12.44
N GLU A 290 10.95 2.94 12.44
CA GLU A 290 11.63 4.17 12.04
C GLU A 290 11.39 4.51 10.56
N LEU A 291 11.46 3.52 9.66
CA LEU A 291 11.13 3.74 8.25
C LEU A 291 9.67 4.09 8.05
N HIS A 292 8.75 3.47 8.80
CA HIS A 292 7.34 3.84 8.75
C HIS A 292 7.13 5.32 9.10
N GLU A 293 7.73 5.80 10.20
CA GLU A 293 7.64 7.21 10.60
C GLU A 293 8.21 8.16 9.54
N LEU A 294 9.35 7.82 8.95
CA LEU A 294 9.96 8.63 7.90
C LEU A 294 9.10 8.71 6.63
N GLN A 295 8.46 7.59 6.27
CA GLN A 295 7.59 7.53 5.10
C GLN A 295 6.36 8.44 5.22
N ILE A 296 5.86 8.71 6.43
CA ILE A 296 4.78 9.69 6.64
C ILE A 296 5.22 11.07 6.12
N GLY A 297 6.42 11.52 6.49
CA GLY A 297 6.98 12.78 6.01
C GLY A 297 7.27 12.75 4.50
N TRP A 298 7.89 11.68 4.02
CA TRP A 298 8.22 11.54 2.60
C TRP A 298 6.98 11.52 1.71
N ALA A 299 5.93 10.78 2.09
CA ALA A 299 4.67 10.73 1.35
C ALA A 299 4.03 12.13 1.27
N ALA A 300 3.99 12.87 2.38
CA ALA A 300 3.47 14.24 2.39
C ALA A 300 4.25 15.18 1.46
N GLU A 301 5.58 15.15 1.51
CA GLU A 301 6.44 15.94 0.60
C GLU A 301 6.26 15.54 -0.87
N GLN A 302 6.15 14.24 -1.13
CA GLN A 302 5.96 13.69 -2.47
C GLN A 302 4.59 14.07 -3.06
N ALA A 303 3.54 14.09 -2.24
CA ALA A 303 2.20 14.55 -2.61
C ALA A 303 2.19 16.06 -2.86
N ALA A 304 2.81 16.87 -2.00
CA ALA A 304 2.91 18.32 -2.19
C ALA A 304 3.64 18.68 -3.49
N SER A 305 4.71 17.95 -3.82
CA SER A 305 5.43 18.11 -5.09
C SER A 305 4.56 17.76 -6.30
N LEU A 306 3.71 16.72 -6.19
CA LEU A 306 2.79 16.33 -7.27
C LEU A 306 1.66 17.34 -7.44
N GLN A 307 1.10 17.84 -6.33
CA GLN A 307 0.11 18.91 -6.35
C GLN A 307 0.64 20.16 -7.05
N GLY A 308 1.87 20.58 -6.73
CA GLY A 308 2.52 21.69 -7.42
C GLY A 308 2.73 21.45 -8.92
N TYR A 309 2.87 20.18 -9.35
CA TYR A 309 2.87 19.82 -10.76
C TYR A 309 1.49 20.02 -11.41
N PHE A 310 0.42 19.49 -10.79
CA PHE A 310 -0.93 19.59 -11.34
C PHE A 310 -1.45 21.03 -11.34
N ARG A 311 -1.10 21.84 -10.34
CA ARG A 311 -1.47 23.26 -10.25
C ARG A 311 -0.95 24.15 -11.36
N ARG A 312 -0.01 23.67 -12.18
CA ARG A 312 0.38 24.36 -13.41
C ARG A 312 -0.68 24.29 -14.51
N ARG A 313 -1.60 23.32 -14.45
CA ARG A 313 -2.69 23.11 -15.39
C ARG A 313 -4.05 23.39 -14.75
N ASP A 314 -4.23 22.95 -13.51
CA ASP A 314 -5.44 23.12 -12.72
C ASP A 314 -5.11 23.71 -11.34
N PRO A 315 -5.26 25.04 -11.15
CA PRO A 315 -4.93 25.72 -9.89
C PRO A 315 -5.60 25.15 -8.64
N GLU A 316 -6.77 24.53 -8.78
CA GLU A 316 -7.55 23.97 -7.67
C GLU A 316 -7.19 22.50 -7.36
N ALA A 317 -6.28 21.89 -8.13
CA ALA A 317 -5.85 20.51 -7.89
C ALA A 317 -5.37 20.31 -6.44
N VAL A 318 -5.88 19.25 -5.82
CA VAL A 318 -5.50 18.79 -4.48
C VAL A 318 -4.98 17.37 -4.58
N VAL A 319 -3.86 17.09 -3.92
CA VAL A 319 -3.33 15.74 -3.76
C VAL A 319 -3.26 15.45 -2.27
N ASP A 320 -3.93 14.40 -1.81
CA ASP A 320 -3.84 13.97 -0.42
C ASP A 320 -2.44 13.42 -0.12
N GLY A 321 -1.80 13.96 0.91
CA GLY A 321 -0.49 13.53 1.40
C GLY A 321 -0.54 12.63 2.62
N THR A 322 -1.75 12.26 3.07
CA THR A 322 -1.94 11.36 4.21
C THR A 322 -1.49 9.96 3.84
N TRP A 323 -0.69 9.35 4.70
CA TRP A 323 -0.17 8.00 4.56
C TRP A 323 -0.07 7.37 5.95
N PRO A 324 -0.33 6.05 6.12
CA PRO A 324 -0.64 5.08 5.08
C PRO A 324 -2.14 4.88 4.81
N VAL A 325 -3.03 5.64 5.44
CA VAL A 325 -4.48 5.53 5.22
C VAL A 325 -5.06 6.92 4.95
N HIS A 326 -5.76 7.07 3.83
CA HIS A 326 -6.47 8.30 3.52
C HIS A 326 -7.70 8.45 4.43
N PRO A 327 -7.92 9.64 5.01
CA PRO A 327 -9.15 9.93 5.74
C PRO A 327 -10.33 9.92 4.77
N ARG A 328 -11.56 9.85 5.32
CA ARG A 328 -12.74 10.18 4.51
C ARG A 328 -12.56 11.62 3.99
N PRO A 329 -12.86 11.89 2.72
CA PRO A 329 -13.03 13.26 2.25
C PRO A 329 -14.04 13.95 3.18
N TRP A 330 -13.69 15.12 3.69
CA TRP A 330 -14.63 15.88 4.52
C TRP A 330 -15.86 16.22 3.66
N ASP A 331 -17.01 15.70 4.04
CA ASP A 331 -18.27 16.04 3.40
C ASP A 331 -18.64 17.49 3.78
N ARG A 332 -18.63 18.39 2.79
CA ARG A 332 -19.07 19.78 2.97
C ARG A 332 -20.60 19.90 3.15
N SER A 333 -21.35 18.80 3.14
CA SER A 333 -22.81 18.81 3.22
C SER A 333 -23.38 18.94 4.64
N HIS A 334 -22.56 18.90 5.69
CA HIS A 334 -23.04 19.08 7.06
C HIS A 334 -22.49 20.40 7.67
N PRO A 335 -23.35 21.42 7.84
CA PRO A 335 -22.99 22.70 8.44
C PRO A 335 -22.72 22.64 9.95
#